data_AF-A0A8J4RAY6-F1
#
_entry.id   AF-A0A8J4RAY6-F1
#
_cell.length_a   1.000
_cell.length_b   1.000
_cell.length_c   1.000
_cell.angle_alpha   90.00
_cell.angle_beta   90.00
_cell.angle_gamma   90.00
#
_symmetry.space_group_name_H-M   'P 1'
#
loop_
_entity.id
_entity.type
_entity.pdbx_description
1 polymer ?
#
loop_
_entity_poly.entity_id
_entity_poly.type
_entity_poly.pdbx_seq_one_letter_code
_entity_poly.pdbx_strand_id
1 'polypeptide(L)'
;MASPKHVTESEARNATAITVQPSSPRFPLGETDRKIGIAVDLSDESAFAVRWAVLNYLRRGDTVILLHVRSTNVLYGADWGAIEEPEAGSARSQQKLEDDFDAFTTSKANDLAQPLVDAQIPFKIHIVKDHDMKERLCLEVERLGLSTVVTGSRGFGASRRNSKSRLGSVSDYCVHHCVCPVVVVRFPEEKDEDEDEDENENGNGNVKSHSRGKSAAEDELEYHDALDKQSDLDKTS
;
A
#
# COMPACT_ATOMS: atom_id res chain seq x y z
N MET A 1 68.20 -2.72 48.33
CA MET A 1 67.32 -1.55 48.13
C MET A 1 66.42 -1.83 46.93
N ALA A 2 65.13 -1.52 47.07
CA ALA A 2 64.06 -2.05 46.25
C ALA A 2 64.09 -1.56 44.79
N SER A 3 64.00 -2.48 43.83
CA SER A 3 63.60 -2.20 42.44
C SER A 3 62.07 -2.13 42.37
N PRO A 4 61.48 -1.08 41.76
CA PRO A 4 60.03 -1.01 41.60
C PRO A 4 59.56 -1.74 40.34
N LYS A 5 58.71 -2.72 40.63
CA LYS A 5 57.60 -3.37 39.90
C LYS A 5 57.31 -2.98 38.44
N HIS A 6 57.17 -4.05 37.66
CA HIS A 6 56.39 -4.18 36.43
C HIS A 6 54.94 -3.72 36.63
N VAL A 7 54.37 -2.95 35.70
CA VAL A 7 52.94 -2.67 35.60
C VAL A 7 52.49 -2.98 34.17
N THR A 8 51.55 -3.91 34.08
CA THR A 8 50.84 -4.36 32.88
C THR A 8 49.65 -3.47 32.55
N GLU A 9 49.00 -3.77 31.43
CA GLU A 9 47.64 -3.37 31.01
C GLU A 9 47.51 -2.12 30.13
N SER A 10 47.72 -2.37 28.83
CA SER A 10 46.98 -1.70 27.76
C SER A 10 45.50 -2.09 27.85
N GLU A 11 44.72 -1.34 28.62
CA GLU A 11 43.26 -1.43 28.63
C GLU A 11 42.70 -1.01 27.26
N ALA A 12 42.29 -2.01 26.47
CA ALA A 12 41.41 -1.79 25.34
C ALA A 12 40.12 -1.14 25.85
N ARG A 13 39.87 0.09 25.40
CA ARG A 13 38.62 0.82 25.66
C ARG A 13 37.46 0.03 25.04
N ASN A 14 36.79 -0.79 25.85
CA ASN A 14 35.53 -1.40 25.49
C ASN A 14 34.48 -0.29 25.35
N ALA A 15 34.11 0.03 24.11
CA ALA A 15 32.96 0.86 23.81
C ALA A 15 31.71 0.15 24.38
N THR A 16 31.21 0.67 25.50
CA THR A 16 30.01 0.14 26.13
C THR A 16 28.83 0.59 25.27
N ALA A 17 28.24 -0.33 24.51
CA ALA A 17 27.03 -0.06 23.75
C ALA A 17 25.94 0.42 24.72
N ILE A 18 25.39 1.60 24.48
CA ILE A 18 24.24 2.11 25.22
C ILE A 18 23.04 1.26 24.81
N THR A 19 22.70 0.28 25.63
CA THR A 19 21.51 -0.54 25.45
C THR A 19 20.29 0.30 25.81
N VAL A 20 19.75 1.04 24.84
CA VAL A 20 18.45 1.70 24.99
C VAL A 20 17.39 0.60 25.05
N GLN A 21 16.81 0.38 26.23
CA GLN A 21 15.62 -0.46 26.32
C GLN A 21 14.46 0.27 25.63
N PRO A 22 13.83 -0.30 24.60
CA PRO A 22 12.65 0.31 24.01
C PRO A 22 11.52 0.32 25.06
N SER A 23 10.92 1.48 25.26
CA SER A 23 9.75 1.72 26.12
C SER A 23 8.44 1.18 25.54
N SER A 24 8.49 0.51 24.38
CA SER A 24 7.34 -0.14 23.77
C SER A 24 6.95 -1.40 24.57
N PRO A 25 5.65 -1.74 24.68
CA PRO A 25 5.25 -3.01 25.25
C PRO A 25 5.92 -4.13 24.44
N ARG A 26 6.86 -4.84 25.08
CA ARG A 26 7.41 -6.08 24.54
C ARG A 26 6.24 -7.06 24.43
N PHE A 27 5.70 -7.23 23.24
CA PHE A 27 4.90 -8.40 22.95
C PHE A 27 5.78 -9.63 23.26
N PRO A 28 5.33 -10.56 24.09
CA PRO A 28 6.12 -11.74 24.42
C PRO A 28 6.49 -12.45 23.11
N LEU A 29 7.75 -12.88 22.97
CA LEU A 29 8.17 -13.87 21.98
C LEU A 29 7.58 -15.24 22.37
N GLY A 30 6.26 -15.34 22.39
CA GLY A 30 5.57 -16.61 22.26
C GLY A 30 5.30 -16.86 20.77
N GLU A 31 5.06 -18.12 20.39
CA GLU A 31 4.32 -18.41 19.17
C GLU A 31 2.99 -17.64 19.25
N THR A 32 2.97 -16.45 18.67
CA THR A 32 1.79 -15.60 18.63
C THR A 32 1.05 -16.03 17.37
N ASP A 33 -0.18 -16.53 17.53
CA ASP A 33 -1.13 -16.70 16.42
C ASP A 33 -1.52 -15.30 15.93
N ARG A 34 -0.59 -14.64 15.22
CA ARG A 34 -0.81 -13.29 14.69
C ARG A 34 -1.84 -13.40 13.57
N LYS A 35 -2.92 -12.64 13.69
CA LYS A 35 -3.92 -12.49 12.64
C LYS A 35 -3.56 -11.29 11.79
N ILE A 36 -3.06 -11.56 10.58
CA ILE A 36 -2.63 -10.53 9.64
C ILE A 36 -3.74 -10.27 8.63
N GLY A 37 -4.23 -9.04 8.57
CA GLY A 37 -5.12 -8.59 7.51
C GLY A 37 -4.35 -8.24 6.25
N ILE A 38 -4.87 -8.60 5.08
CA ILE A 38 -4.44 -8.01 3.83
C ILE A 38 -5.67 -7.44 3.14
N ALA A 39 -5.72 -6.10 3.02
CA ALA A 39 -6.80 -5.41 2.33
C ALA A 39 -6.63 -5.55 0.83
N VAL A 40 -7.67 -6.03 0.15
CA VAL A 40 -7.67 -6.26 -1.30
C VAL A 40 -8.88 -5.64 -1.97
N ASP A 41 -8.69 -5.14 -3.18
CA ASP A 41 -9.73 -4.48 -3.99
C ASP A 41 -9.78 -5.01 -5.44
N LEU A 42 -9.21 -6.19 -5.66
CA LEU A 42 -9.17 -6.90 -6.94
C LEU A 42 -8.32 -6.20 -8.02
N SER A 43 -7.51 -5.20 -7.63
CA SER A 43 -6.50 -4.56 -8.48
C SER A 43 -5.17 -5.32 -8.51
N ASP A 44 -4.33 -5.02 -9.50
CA ASP A 44 -2.97 -5.54 -9.60
C ASP A 44 -2.07 -5.06 -8.45
N GLU A 45 -2.31 -3.84 -7.96
CA GLU A 45 -1.65 -3.27 -6.78
C GLU A 45 -1.94 -4.09 -5.53
N SER A 46 -3.20 -4.49 -5.33
CA SER A 46 -3.58 -5.36 -4.21
C SER A 46 -3.03 -6.78 -4.37
N ALA A 47 -3.00 -7.32 -5.60
CA ALA A 47 -2.39 -8.61 -5.90
C ALA A 47 -0.88 -8.62 -5.59
N PHE A 48 -0.20 -7.53 -5.93
CA PHE A 48 1.19 -7.33 -5.57
C PHE A 48 1.39 -7.22 -4.07
N ALA A 49 0.51 -6.53 -3.34
CA ALA A 49 0.58 -6.44 -1.88
C ALA A 49 0.48 -7.83 -1.22
N VAL A 50 -0.38 -8.72 -1.72
CA VAL A 50 -0.45 -10.12 -1.25
C VAL A 50 0.88 -10.83 -1.48
N ARG A 51 1.42 -10.80 -2.71
CA ARG A 51 2.71 -11.43 -3.03
C ARG A 51 3.85 -10.87 -2.18
N TRP A 52 3.89 -9.55 -2.02
CA TRP A 52 4.89 -8.88 -1.21
C TRP A 52 4.81 -9.31 0.25
N ALA A 53 3.60 -9.42 0.81
CA ALA A 53 3.41 -9.85 2.19
C ALA A 53 3.91 -11.28 2.41
N VAL A 54 3.60 -12.21 1.50
CA VAL A 54 4.10 -13.59 1.52
C VAL A 54 5.63 -13.64 1.54
N LEU A 55 6.27 -12.82 0.72
CA LEU A 55 7.73 -12.85 0.57
C LEU A 55 8.49 -12.13 1.68
N ASN A 56 7.91 -11.08 2.28
CA ASN A 56 8.67 -10.14 3.11
C ASN A 56 8.15 -9.97 4.54
N TYR A 57 6.88 -10.28 4.80
CA TYR A 57 6.25 -9.92 6.07
C TYR A 57 5.75 -11.13 6.86
N LEU A 58 5.08 -12.06 6.17
CA LEU A 58 4.44 -13.21 6.79
C LEU A 58 5.48 -14.21 7.32
N ARG A 59 5.14 -14.86 8.43
CA ARG A 59 5.97 -15.83 9.15
C ARG A 59 5.18 -17.11 9.40
N ARG A 60 5.89 -18.18 9.74
CA ARG A 60 5.26 -19.39 10.26
C ARG A 60 4.49 -19.07 11.54
N GLY A 61 3.25 -19.58 11.64
CA GLY A 61 2.32 -19.28 12.73
C GLY A 61 1.37 -18.12 12.46
N ASP A 62 1.57 -17.33 11.39
CA ASP A 62 0.61 -16.30 11.02
C ASP A 62 -0.65 -16.94 10.41
N THR A 63 -1.81 -16.38 10.76
CA THR A 63 -3.07 -16.64 10.05
C THR A 63 -3.47 -15.39 9.29
N VAL A 64 -3.74 -15.53 8.00
CA VAL A 64 -4.06 -14.39 7.12
C VAL A 64 -5.57 -14.24 6.96
N ILE A 65 -6.06 -12.99 6.95
CA ILE A 65 -7.42 -12.67 6.51
C ILE A 65 -7.31 -11.75 5.29
N LEU A 66 -7.69 -12.26 4.11
CA LEU A 66 -7.88 -11.44 2.91
C LEU A 66 -9.20 -10.69 3.06
N LEU A 67 -9.11 -9.38 3.24
CA LEU A 67 -10.22 -8.51 3.58
C LEU A 67 -10.62 -7.67 2.37
N HIS A 68 -11.80 -7.91 1.82
CA HIS A 68 -12.35 -7.16 0.71
C HIS A 68 -13.65 -6.46 1.12
N VAL A 69 -13.72 -5.16 0.91
CA VAL A 69 -14.97 -4.41 1.03
C VAL A 69 -15.51 -4.16 -0.37
N ARG A 70 -16.68 -4.74 -0.66
CA ARG A 70 -17.43 -4.44 -1.86
C ARG A 70 -18.30 -3.21 -1.62
N SER A 71 -18.14 -2.21 -2.47
CA SER A 71 -19.07 -1.07 -2.54
C SER A 71 -20.48 -1.53 -2.89
N THR A 72 -21.48 -1.13 -2.10
CA THR A 72 -22.90 -1.28 -2.44
C THR A 72 -23.46 0.03 -2.94
N ASN A 73 -24.10 0.02 -4.11
CA ASN A 73 -24.84 1.18 -4.63
C ASN A 73 -26.23 1.36 -3.98
N VAL A 74 -26.59 0.48 -3.04
CA VAL A 74 -27.87 0.55 -2.33
C VAL A 74 -27.75 1.59 -1.22
N LEU A 75 -28.21 2.80 -1.50
CA LEU A 75 -28.61 3.74 -0.47
C LEU A 75 -29.87 3.18 0.20
N TYR A 76 -29.70 2.43 1.29
CA TYR A 76 -30.83 2.05 2.14
C TYR A 76 -31.50 3.35 2.65
N GLY A 77 -32.66 3.71 2.08
CA GLY A 77 -33.46 4.87 2.51
C GLY A 77 -33.41 6.12 1.63
N ALA A 78 -32.91 6.05 0.39
CA ALA A 78 -32.98 7.15 -0.59
C ALA A 78 -34.01 6.92 -1.71
N ASP A 79 -35.14 6.29 -1.39
CA ASP A 79 -36.33 6.20 -2.23
C ASP A 79 -37.25 7.43 -2.09
N TRP A 80 -36.67 8.63 -1.87
CA TRP A 80 -37.38 9.91 -1.76
C TRP A 80 -37.94 10.40 -3.12
N GLY A 81 -38.82 9.61 -3.72
CA GLY A 81 -39.70 10.05 -4.79
C GLY A 81 -39.49 9.31 -6.11
N ALA A 82 -40.50 8.51 -6.44
CA ALA A 82 -40.78 7.86 -7.72
C ALA A 82 -39.90 6.66 -8.08
N ILE A 83 -40.34 5.48 -7.63
CA ILE A 83 -40.10 4.23 -8.36
C ILE A 83 -41.48 3.60 -8.57
N GLU A 84 -41.90 3.53 -9.83
CA GLU A 84 -42.93 2.58 -10.25
C GLU A 84 -42.52 1.20 -9.71
N GLU A 85 -43.45 0.49 -9.07
CA GLU A 85 -43.25 -0.86 -8.52
C GLU A 85 -42.25 -1.65 -9.38
N PRO A 86 -41.13 -2.15 -8.82
CA PRO A 86 -40.20 -2.94 -9.62
C PRO A 86 -40.99 -4.14 -10.12
N GLU A 87 -41.29 -4.17 -11.43
CA GLU A 87 -41.95 -5.32 -12.04
C GLU A 87 -41.19 -6.57 -11.57
N ALA A 88 -41.89 -7.65 -11.24
CA ALA A 88 -41.28 -8.87 -10.70
C ALA A 88 -40.14 -9.45 -11.58
N GLY A 89 -40.04 -9.03 -12.84
CA GLY A 89 -38.91 -9.29 -13.74
C GLY A 89 -37.63 -8.48 -13.45
N SER A 90 -37.72 -7.26 -12.92
CA SER A 90 -36.60 -6.37 -12.59
C SER A 90 -35.90 -6.74 -11.27
N ALA A 91 -36.65 -7.18 -10.27
CA ALA A 91 -36.07 -7.69 -9.02
C ALA A 91 -35.26 -8.97 -9.28
N ARG A 92 -35.76 -9.85 -10.15
CA ARG A 92 -35.07 -11.09 -10.52
C ARG A 92 -33.84 -10.84 -11.40
N SER A 93 -33.85 -9.82 -12.25
CA SER A 93 -32.68 -9.44 -13.04
C SER A 93 -31.62 -8.74 -12.19
N GLN A 94 -32.02 -7.89 -11.24
CA GLN A 94 -31.11 -7.29 -10.25
C GLN A 94 -30.45 -8.35 -9.37
N GLN A 95 -31.24 -9.30 -8.83
CA GLN A 95 -30.71 -10.40 -8.03
C GLN A 95 -29.71 -11.25 -8.82
N LYS A 96 -30.02 -11.56 -10.09
CA LYS A 96 -29.08 -12.31 -10.95
C LYS A 96 -27.78 -11.54 -11.19
N LEU A 97 -27.85 -10.23 -11.41
CA LEU A 97 -26.65 -9.40 -11.55
C LEU A 97 -25.83 -9.40 -10.26
N GLU A 98 -26.48 -9.27 -9.10
CA GLU A 98 -25.82 -9.33 -7.79
C GLU A 98 -25.12 -10.66 -7.56
N ASP A 99 -25.78 -11.78 -7.90
CA ASP A 99 -25.23 -13.14 -7.82
C ASP A 99 -24.02 -13.29 -8.76
N ASP A 100 -24.11 -12.80 -10.00
CA ASP A 100 -23.01 -12.84 -10.97
C ASP A 100 -21.81 -12.03 -10.48
N PHE A 101 -22.05 -10.85 -9.87
CA PHE A 101 -21.00 -10.07 -9.23
C PHE A 101 -20.41 -10.81 -8.02
N ASP A 102 -21.22 -11.40 -7.14
CA ASP A 102 -20.79 -12.21 -5.98
C ASP A 102 -19.89 -13.37 -6.41
N ALA A 103 -20.27 -14.08 -7.47
CA ALA A 103 -19.46 -15.12 -8.09
C ALA A 103 -18.13 -14.57 -8.63
N PHE A 104 -18.16 -13.44 -9.34
CA PHE A 104 -16.95 -12.81 -9.88
C PHE A 104 -15.98 -12.38 -8.79
N THR A 105 -16.45 -11.67 -7.75
CA THR A 105 -15.61 -11.26 -6.61
C THR A 105 -15.03 -12.46 -5.91
N THR A 106 -15.83 -13.51 -5.69
CA THR A 106 -15.35 -14.73 -5.04
C THR A 106 -14.26 -15.41 -5.88
N SER A 107 -14.45 -15.53 -7.20
CA SER A 107 -13.44 -16.08 -8.11
C SER A 107 -12.14 -15.29 -8.04
N LYS A 108 -12.21 -13.96 -8.16
CA LYS A 108 -11.02 -13.10 -8.12
C LYS A 108 -10.32 -13.11 -6.77
N ALA A 109 -11.06 -13.14 -5.66
CA ALA A 109 -10.45 -13.26 -4.34
C ALA A 109 -9.72 -14.59 -4.16
N ASN A 110 -10.20 -15.69 -4.76
CA ASN A 110 -9.49 -16.96 -4.78
C ASN A 110 -8.22 -16.91 -5.64
N ASP A 111 -8.24 -16.19 -6.77
CA ASP A 111 -7.05 -15.97 -7.59
C ASP A 111 -5.98 -15.17 -6.82
N LEU A 112 -6.39 -14.13 -6.09
CA LEU A 112 -5.49 -13.34 -5.23
C LEU A 112 -4.89 -14.16 -4.08
N ALA A 113 -5.56 -15.24 -3.67
CA ALA A 113 -5.11 -16.10 -2.59
C ALA A 113 -4.07 -17.15 -3.03
N GLN A 114 -3.84 -17.36 -4.33
CA GLN A 114 -2.89 -18.37 -4.81
C GLN A 114 -1.49 -18.26 -4.19
N PRO A 115 -0.88 -17.07 -4.03
CA PRO A 115 0.43 -16.95 -3.37
C PRO A 115 0.44 -17.47 -1.92
N LEU A 116 -0.68 -17.39 -1.21
CA LEU A 116 -0.83 -17.94 0.15
C LEU A 116 -0.96 -19.46 0.13
N VAL A 117 -1.68 -20.00 -0.86
CA VAL A 117 -1.80 -21.46 -1.08
C VAL A 117 -0.44 -22.06 -1.38
N ASP A 118 0.30 -21.47 -2.31
CA ASP A 118 1.63 -21.92 -2.72
C ASP A 118 2.64 -21.90 -1.56
N ALA A 119 2.56 -20.86 -0.71
CA ALA A 119 3.37 -20.72 0.49
C ALA A 119 2.87 -21.54 1.70
N GLN A 120 1.75 -22.26 1.56
CA GLN A 120 1.12 -23.06 2.62
C GLN A 120 0.79 -22.24 3.89
N ILE A 121 0.37 -20.99 3.70
CA ILE A 121 -0.01 -20.09 4.81
C ILE A 121 -1.52 -20.21 5.04
N PRO A 122 -1.98 -20.50 6.27
CA PRO A 122 -3.41 -20.54 6.58
C PRO A 122 -4.07 -19.18 6.32
N PHE A 123 -5.18 -19.17 5.56
CA PHE A 123 -5.90 -17.94 5.29
C PHE A 123 -7.43 -18.12 5.28
N LYS A 124 -8.14 -17.01 5.44
CA LYS A 124 -9.59 -16.89 5.22
C LYS A 124 -9.87 -15.69 4.33
N ILE A 125 -10.83 -15.81 3.43
CA ILE A 125 -11.34 -14.69 2.63
C ILE A 125 -12.56 -14.13 3.35
N HIS A 126 -12.52 -12.84 3.69
CA HIS A 126 -13.60 -12.11 4.34
C HIS A 126 -14.08 -10.98 3.43
N ILE A 127 -15.24 -11.18 2.81
CA ILE A 127 -15.87 -10.21 1.93
C ILE A 127 -17.04 -9.58 2.68
N VAL A 128 -17.05 -8.25 2.77
CA VAL A 128 -18.16 -7.47 3.35
C VAL A 128 -18.70 -6.49 2.33
N LYS A 129 -19.97 -6.15 2.46
CA LYS A 129 -20.68 -5.20 1.61
C LYS A 129 -20.94 -3.93 2.42
N ASP A 130 -20.51 -2.79 1.91
CA ASP A 130 -20.72 -1.49 2.57
C ASP A 130 -20.59 -0.33 1.56
N HIS A 131 -21.16 0.82 1.91
CA HIS A 131 -21.09 2.05 1.13
C HIS A 131 -19.81 2.86 1.43
N ASP A 132 -19.34 2.87 2.68
CA ASP A 132 -18.08 3.49 3.06
C ASP A 132 -16.98 2.42 3.22
N MET A 133 -16.20 2.22 2.16
CA MET A 133 -15.16 1.19 2.13
C MET A 133 -14.05 1.43 3.15
N LYS A 134 -13.63 2.68 3.36
CA LYS A 134 -12.47 3.02 4.20
C LYS A 134 -12.83 2.88 5.68
N GLU A 135 -14.03 3.32 6.07
CA GLU A 135 -14.53 3.16 7.43
C GLU A 135 -14.81 1.69 7.72
N ARG A 136 -15.50 1.00 6.80
CA ARG A 136 -15.80 -0.41 6.97
C ARG A 136 -14.55 -1.26 7.12
N LEU A 137 -13.51 -0.97 6.34
CA LEU A 137 -12.25 -1.70 6.43
C LEU A 137 -11.64 -1.60 7.83
N CYS A 138 -11.60 -0.40 8.42
CA CYS A 138 -11.07 -0.20 9.78
C CYS A 138 -11.93 -0.89 10.84
N LEU A 139 -13.26 -0.84 10.71
CA LEU A 139 -14.18 -1.54 11.62
C LEU A 139 -13.99 -3.05 11.57
N GLU A 140 -13.81 -3.64 10.38
CA GLU A 140 -13.54 -5.07 10.24
C GLU A 140 -12.16 -5.46 10.82
N VAL A 141 -11.15 -4.61 10.67
CA VAL A 141 -9.82 -4.80 11.27
C VAL A 141 -9.93 -4.95 12.79
N GLU A 142 -10.70 -4.06 13.44
CA GLU A 142 -10.95 -4.13 14.88
C GLU A 142 -11.80 -5.34 15.25
N ARG A 143 -12.93 -5.55 14.56
CA ARG A 143 -13.88 -6.65 14.83
C ARG A 143 -13.24 -8.03 14.73
N LEU A 144 -12.32 -8.21 13.79
CA LEU A 144 -11.60 -9.48 13.58
C LEU A 144 -10.38 -9.65 14.50
N GLY A 145 -10.01 -8.61 15.26
CA GLY A 145 -8.87 -8.61 16.17
C GLY A 145 -7.54 -8.78 15.43
N LEU A 146 -7.37 -8.06 14.32
CA LEU A 146 -6.16 -8.15 13.50
C LEU A 146 -4.99 -7.44 14.19
N SER A 147 -3.83 -8.08 14.22
CA SER A 147 -2.62 -7.51 14.84
C SER A 147 -1.85 -6.58 13.91
N THR A 148 -2.05 -6.68 12.60
CA THR A 148 -1.51 -5.78 11.57
C THR A 148 -2.38 -5.88 10.32
N VAL A 149 -2.49 -4.79 9.56
CA VAL A 149 -3.09 -4.79 8.23
C VAL A 149 -2.06 -4.39 7.17
N VAL A 150 -1.98 -5.17 6.10
CA VAL A 150 -1.22 -4.86 4.90
C VAL A 150 -2.19 -4.32 3.86
N THR A 151 -1.84 -3.23 3.19
CA THR A 151 -2.66 -2.64 2.12
C THR A 151 -1.79 -2.21 0.95
N GLY A 152 -2.35 -2.18 -0.25
CA GLY A 152 -1.73 -1.50 -1.37
C GLY A 152 -1.67 0.01 -1.12
N SER A 153 -0.70 0.70 -1.71
CA SER A 153 -0.60 2.16 -1.63
C SER A 153 -1.70 2.91 -2.40
N ARG A 154 -2.30 2.21 -3.35
CA ARG A 154 -3.33 2.66 -4.28
C ARG A 154 -4.30 1.51 -4.50
N GLY A 155 -5.48 1.86 -4.98
CA GLY A 155 -6.51 0.90 -5.34
C GLY A 155 -6.98 1.04 -6.77
N PHE A 156 -8.05 0.32 -7.08
CA PHE A 156 -8.68 0.27 -8.39
C PHE A 156 -8.95 1.69 -8.95
N GLY A 157 -8.49 1.94 -10.18
CA GLY A 157 -8.65 3.22 -10.88
C GLY A 157 -7.63 4.31 -10.52
N ALA A 158 -6.75 4.10 -9.53
CA ALA A 158 -5.73 5.08 -9.14
C ALA A 158 -4.44 5.01 -9.97
N SER A 159 -4.22 3.92 -10.71
CA SER A 159 -3.04 3.69 -11.57
C SER A 159 -2.94 4.67 -12.75
N ARG A 160 -4.08 5.21 -13.23
CA ARG A 160 -4.16 6.05 -14.44
C ARG A 160 -3.62 7.48 -14.29
N ARG A 161 -2.98 7.83 -13.17
CA ARG A 161 -2.46 9.17 -12.90
C ARG A 161 -1.08 9.10 -12.25
N ASN A 162 -0.08 9.71 -12.91
CA ASN A 162 1.30 9.98 -12.45
C ASN A 162 1.34 10.82 -11.15
N SER A 163 0.83 10.24 -10.08
CA SER A 163 0.69 10.88 -8.78
C SER A 163 1.75 10.31 -7.85
N LYS A 164 3.01 10.57 -8.24
CA LYS A 164 4.32 10.03 -7.79
C LYS A 164 4.62 10.07 -6.27
N SER A 165 3.63 10.20 -5.39
CA SER A 165 3.87 10.11 -3.94
C SER A 165 2.63 9.87 -3.06
N ARG A 166 1.43 10.23 -3.52
CA ARG A 166 0.23 10.25 -2.64
C ARG A 166 -0.30 8.84 -2.36
N LEU A 167 -0.85 8.63 -1.16
CA LEU A 167 -1.61 7.41 -0.85
C LEU A 167 -3.02 7.50 -1.47
N GLY A 168 -3.59 6.35 -1.81
CA GLY A 168 -5.02 6.23 -2.12
C GLY A 168 -5.88 6.51 -0.89
N SER A 169 -7.15 6.90 -1.10
CA SER A 169 -8.06 7.32 -0.02
C SER A 169 -8.26 6.26 1.06
N VAL A 170 -8.40 4.99 0.68
CA VAL A 170 -8.58 3.88 1.63
C VAL A 170 -7.30 3.64 2.43
N SER A 171 -6.15 3.55 1.76
CA SER A 171 -4.86 3.31 2.40
C SER A 171 -4.46 4.46 3.33
N ASP A 172 -4.68 5.70 2.89
CA ASP A 172 -4.49 6.91 3.71
C ASP A 172 -5.37 6.88 4.95
N TYR A 173 -6.66 6.55 4.80
CA TYR A 173 -7.57 6.45 5.92
C TYR A 173 -7.14 5.37 6.92
N CYS A 174 -6.77 4.17 6.45
CA CYS A 174 -6.28 3.09 7.30
C CYS A 174 -5.07 3.51 8.13
N VAL A 175 -4.08 4.17 7.53
CA VAL A 175 -2.87 4.63 8.23
C VAL A 175 -3.21 5.53 9.43
N HIS A 176 -4.26 6.33 9.32
CA HIS A 176 -4.67 7.26 10.38
C HIS A 176 -5.67 6.68 11.38
N HIS A 177 -6.47 5.68 10.99
CA HIS A 177 -7.65 5.25 11.77
C HIS A 177 -7.65 3.79 12.18
N CYS A 178 -6.78 2.93 11.62
CA CYS A 178 -6.71 1.53 12.06
C CYS A 178 -6.20 1.45 13.51
N VAL A 179 -6.82 0.56 14.28
CA VAL A 179 -6.44 0.27 15.67
C VAL A 179 -5.11 -0.49 15.79
N CYS A 180 -4.55 -0.97 14.67
CA CYS A 180 -3.32 -1.74 14.61
C CYS A 180 -2.35 -1.19 13.55
N PRO A 181 -1.05 -1.59 13.59
CA PRO A 181 -0.07 -1.17 12.60
C PRO A 181 -0.54 -1.42 11.16
N VAL A 182 -0.23 -0.46 10.28
CA VAL A 182 -0.54 -0.53 8.85
C VAL A 182 0.75 -0.62 8.04
N VAL A 183 0.87 -1.64 7.21
CA VAL A 183 1.94 -1.77 6.23
C VAL A 183 1.41 -1.39 4.87
N VAL A 184 1.97 -0.33 4.27
CA VAL A 184 1.58 0.14 2.95
C VAL A 184 2.58 -0.33 1.90
N VAL A 185 2.12 -1.15 0.97
CA VAL A 185 2.94 -1.71 -0.12
C VAL A 185 2.83 -0.82 -1.36
N ARG A 186 3.97 -0.33 -1.85
CA ARG A 186 4.05 0.45 -3.09
C ARG A 186 4.14 -0.50 -4.28
N PHE A 187 3.26 -0.29 -5.26
CA PHE A 187 3.35 -0.97 -6.54
C PHE A 187 4.45 -0.32 -7.37
N PRO A 188 5.34 -1.10 -8.01
CA PRO A 188 6.37 -0.53 -8.88
C PRO A 188 5.73 0.25 -10.04
N GLU A 189 6.16 1.49 -10.27
CA GLU A 189 5.78 2.26 -11.45
C GLU A 189 6.61 1.73 -12.64
N GLU A 190 5.95 1.33 -13.73
CA GLU A 190 6.63 1.18 -15.01
C GLU A 190 7.11 2.58 -15.41
N LYS A 191 8.43 2.75 -15.56
CA LYS A 191 8.95 3.97 -16.15
C LYS A 191 8.63 3.88 -17.63
N ASP A 192 7.66 4.65 -18.07
CA ASP A 192 7.57 5.00 -19.49
C ASP A 192 8.89 5.71 -19.82
N GLU A 193 9.77 5.01 -20.53
CA GLU A 193 10.85 5.66 -21.26
C GLU A 193 10.14 6.46 -22.35
N ASP A 194 9.85 7.72 -22.08
CA ASP A 194 9.35 8.66 -23.08
C ASP A 194 10.41 8.72 -24.19
N GLU A 195 10.21 7.97 -25.27
CA GLU A 195 10.89 8.19 -26.54
C GLU A 195 10.41 9.55 -27.05
N ASP A 196 11.23 10.58 -26.87
CA ASP A 196 11.13 11.83 -27.62
C ASP A 196 11.34 11.50 -29.11
N GLU A 197 10.28 11.06 -29.79
CA GLU A 197 10.23 11.01 -31.26
C GLU A 197 10.04 12.44 -31.79
N ASP A 198 11.16 13.15 -31.95
CA ASP A 198 11.25 14.28 -32.87
C ASP A 198 10.99 13.78 -34.30
N GLU A 199 9.96 14.35 -34.93
CA GLU A 199 9.63 14.15 -36.33
C GLU A 199 10.86 14.38 -37.24
N ASN A 200 11.31 13.34 -37.94
CA ASN A 200 11.97 13.55 -39.23
C ASN A 200 11.84 12.34 -40.17
N GLU A 201 11.30 12.63 -41.36
CA GLU A 201 11.14 11.73 -42.49
C GLU A 201 12.49 11.19 -43.01
N ASN A 202 12.64 9.86 -43.07
CA ASN A 202 12.98 9.08 -44.29
C ASN A 202 13.60 7.70 -43.98
N GLY A 203 13.04 6.66 -44.62
CA GLY A 203 13.84 5.68 -45.37
C GLY A 203 14.57 4.55 -44.64
N ASN A 204 13.91 3.38 -44.57
CA ASN A 204 14.40 2.05 -44.99
C ASN A 204 15.68 1.44 -44.36
N GLY A 205 15.52 0.30 -43.66
CA GLY A 205 16.49 -0.83 -43.73
C GLY A 205 17.09 -1.43 -42.44
N ASN A 206 16.55 -2.59 -42.04
CA ASN A 206 17.25 -3.83 -41.62
C ASN A 206 18.40 -3.86 -40.56
N VAL A 207 18.09 -4.44 -39.39
CA VAL A 207 18.83 -5.45 -38.58
C VAL A 207 20.35 -5.28 -38.31
N LYS A 208 20.76 -5.08 -37.04
CA LYS A 208 21.47 -6.03 -36.11
C LYS A 208 22.27 -5.33 -34.98
N SER A 209 22.07 -5.82 -33.75
CA SER A 209 23.02 -6.08 -32.64
C SER A 209 24.13 -5.08 -32.22
N HIS A 210 24.14 -4.86 -30.89
CA HIS A 210 25.27 -4.83 -29.92
C HIS A 210 25.74 -3.50 -29.28
N SER A 211 25.71 -3.56 -27.94
CA SER A 211 26.75 -3.18 -26.96
C SER A 211 26.87 -1.74 -26.42
N ARG A 212 26.73 -1.66 -25.08
CA ARG A 212 27.48 -0.87 -24.07
C ARG A 212 28.04 0.50 -24.48
N GLY A 213 27.65 1.53 -23.72
CA GLY A 213 28.44 2.75 -23.54
C GLY A 213 27.81 3.71 -22.52
N LYS A 214 28.62 4.21 -21.59
CA LYS A 214 28.27 5.15 -20.50
C LYS A 214 28.37 6.61 -20.98
N SER A 215 27.59 7.51 -20.37
CA SER A 215 27.97 8.88 -19.91
C SER A 215 26.69 9.57 -19.40
N ALA A 216 26.53 9.95 -18.14
CA ALA A 216 27.15 11.08 -17.42
C ALA A 216 26.94 12.43 -18.13
N ALA A 217 25.90 13.17 -17.70
CA ALA A 217 25.84 14.62 -17.77
C ALA A 217 24.95 15.13 -16.62
N GLU A 218 25.53 16.01 -15.82
CA GLU A 218 24.96 16.74 -14.70
C GLU A 218 24.25 17.97 -15.29
N ASP A 219 23.02 18.27 -14.87
CA ASP A 219 22.41 19.57 -15.13
C ASP A 219 21.99 20.21 -13.80
N GLU A 220 22.75 21.23 -13.42
CA GLU A 220 22.44 22.20 -12.39
C GLU A 220 21.19 22.98 -12.80
N LEU A 221 20.16 23.02 -11.93
CA LEU A 221 19.02 23.93 -12.10
C LEU A 221 19.22 25.16 -11.21
N GLU A 222 19.49 26.26 -11.90
CA GLU A 222 19.59 27.64 -11.44
C GLU A 222 18.24 28.12 -10.84
N TYR A 223 18.25 28.54 -9.56
CA TYR A 223 17.08 29.08 -8.87
C TYR A 223 17.00 30.61 -9.06
N HIS A 224 15.90 31.09 -9.63
CA HIS A 224 15.56 32.51 -9.64
C HIS A 224 14.75 32.89 -8.39
N ASP A 225 15.38 33.64 -7.48
CA ASP A 225 14.73 34.21 -6.29
C ASP A 225 13.73 35.32 -6.68
N ALA A 226 12.50 35.20 -6.20
CA ALA A 226 11.47 36.22 -6.31
C ALA A 226 11.66 37.31 -5.25
N LEU A 227 11.80 38.57 -5.69
CA LEU A 227 11.91 39.73 -4.81
C LEU A 227 10.56 40.13 -4.19
N ASP A 228 10.55 40.21 -2.86
CA ASP A 228 9.48 40.76 -2.02
C ASP A 228 9.19 42.24 -2.34
N LYS A 229 7.91 42.57 -2.55
CA LYS A 229 7.40 43.95 -2.51
C LYS A 229 6.70 44.17 -1.18
N GLN A 230 7.40 44.81 -0.26
CA GLN A 230 6.82 45.36 0.98
C GLN A 230 6.55 46.85 0.76
N SER A 231 5.28 47.23 0.85
CA SER A 231 4.82 48.62 0.77
C SER A 231 4.69 49.18 2.19
N ASP A 232 5.62 50.03 2.61
CA ASP A 232 5.45 50.91 3.77
C ASP A 232 5.33 52.35 3.27
N LEU A 233 4.12 52.88 3.39
CA LEU A 233 3.82 54.30 3.31
C LEU A 233 3.97 54.87 4.72
N ASP A 234 4.95 55.75 4.94
CA ASP A 234 4.81 56.75 5.99
C ASP A 234 5.60 58.05 5.72
N LYS A 235 4.89 59.15 5.97
CA LYS A 235 5.33 60.52 6.34
C LYS A 235 5.65 61.62 5.31
N THR A 236 4.69 62.56 5.30
CA THR A 236 4.81 64.02 5.52
C THR A 236 5.44 64.92 4.46
N SER A 237 4.61 65.77 3.87
CA SER A 237 4.57 67.22 4.12
C SER A 237 3.21 67.80 3.74
#